data_AF-A0A5J4X4W4-F1
#
_entry.id   AF-A0A5J4X4W4-F1
#
_cell.length_a   1.000
_cell.length_b   1.000
_cell.length_c   1.000
_cell.angle_alpha   90.00
_cell.angle_beta   90.00
_cell.angle_gamma   90.00
#
_symmetry.space_group_name_H-M   'P 1'
#
loop_
_entity.id
_entity.type
_entity.pdbx_description
1 polymer ?
#
loop_
_entity_poly.entity_id
_entity_poly.type
_entity_poly.pdbx_seq_one_letter_code
_entity_poly.pdbx_strand_id
1 'polypeptide(L)'
;MSISPNLDLYSDEQSVCVEYFSEPEFDKCLVQDEIIKFAAFCVAKVVTRGNDAFQNTFDLIELFFSRIRTYTGLCSTELLQALAFVDIISKSNKELLPFVLTKLNVYLVLLVCLMIAHKSNSDVPLSNFKWANLFGVNLSLLNESEIVVLKLLNFNTNIPEHVFQMYKESIQLMCPIASESKRMQIQNDSNITINLIDC
;
A
#
# COMPACT_ATOMS: atom_id res chain seq x y z
N MET A 1 3.74 20.64 71.91
CA MET A 1 2.30 20.97 71.99
C MET A 1 1.98 21.77 70.73
N SER A 2 1.65 21.10 69.63
CA SER A 2 0.30 20.63 69.25
C SER A 2 -0.49 21.73 68.55
N ILE A 3 -0.47 21.74 67.22
CA ILE A 3 -1.61 22.13 66.38
C ILE A 3 -1.54 21.29 65.09
N SER A 4 -2.54 20.42 64.90
CA SER A 4 -3.01 19.94 63.60
C SER A 4 -4.41 20.55 63.39
N PRO A 5 -5.06 20.35 62.25
CA PRO A 5 -4.75 20.85 60.91
C PRO A 5 -5.91 21.75 60.41
N ASN A 6 -5.77 22.45 59.29
CA ASN A 6 -6.94 22.79 58.49
C ASN A 6 -6.68 22.57 57.01
N LEU A 7 -7.62 21.82 56.46
CA LEU A 7 -7.87 21.42 55.09
C LEU A 7 -8.20 22.69 54.29
N ASP A 8 -7.65 22.83 53.08
CA ASP A 8 -8.46 23.19 51.92
C ASP A 8 -7.72 22.90 50.61
N LEU A 9 -8.50 22.33 49.70
CA LEU A 9 -8.16 21.72 48.41
C LEU A 9 -7.48 22.70 47.47
N TYR A 10 -6.32 22.30 46.93
CA TYR A 10 -5.83 22.81 45.65
C TYR A 10 -6.35 21.90 44.54
N SER A 11 -7.34 22.41 43.83
CA SER A 11 -7.74 21.95 42.50
C SER A 11 -6.62 22.31 41.52
N ASP A 12 -6.13 21.34 40.74
CA ASP A 12 -5.77 21.48 39.32
C ASP A 12 -5.03 20.22 38.86
N GLU A 13 -5.77 19.14 38.65
CA GLU A 13 -5.34 18.08 37.73
C GLU A 13 -5.72 18.52 36.32
N GLN A 14 -4.81 19.23 35.64
CA GLN A 14 -4.87 19.31 34.18
C GLN A 14 -4.55 17.93 33.64
N SER A 15 -5.60 17.17 33.30
CA SER A 15 -5.47 15.95 32.53
C SER A 15 -4.91 16.31 31.15
N VAL A 16 -3.62 16.06 30.98
CA VAL A 16 -3.02 16.02 29.66
C VAL A 16 -3.64 14.82 28.97
N CYS A 17 -4.56 15.07 28.04
CA CYS A 17 -5.07 14.07 27.11
C CYS A 17 -3.89 13.58 26.28
N VAL A 18 -3.24 12.49 26.72
CA VAL A 18 -2.35 11.72 25.87
C VAL A 18 -3.26 11.10 24.82
N GLU A 19 -3.30 11.69 23.62
CA GLU A 19 -3.83 11.01 22.45
C GLU A 19 -3.06 9.69 22.35
N TYR A 20 -3.77 8.59 22.60
CA TYR A 20 -3.27 7.26 22.32
C TYR A 20 -3.02 7.22 20.82
N PHE A 21 -1.77 7.46 20.41
CA PHE A 21 -1.30 7.09 19.09
C PHE A 21 -1.56 5.59 18.96
N SER A 22 -2.61 5.26 18.21
CA SER A 22 -2.87 3.89 17.78
C SER A 22 -1.57 3.34 17.21
N GLU A 23 -1.13 2.18 17.70
CA GLU A 23 0.07 1.54 17.18
C GLU A 23 -0.01 1.44 15.65
N PRO A 24 1.10 1.69 14.93
CA PRO A 24 1.11 1.58 13.49
C PRO A 24 0.71 0.16 13.07
N GLU A 25 -0.37 0.04 12.31
CA GLU A 25 -0.86 -1.22 11.77
C GLU A 25 0.03 -1.64 10.59
N PHE A 26 0.99 -2.53 10.85
CA PHE A 26 1.82 -3.11 9.80
C PHE A 26 1.05 -4.17 9.01
N ASP A 27 1.14 -4.11 7.68
CA ASP A 27 0.59 -5.14 6.80
C ASP A 27 1.47 -6.40 6.87
N LYS A 28 1.04 -7.37 7.69
CA LYS A 28 1.79 -8.62 7.94
C LYS A 28 1.43 -9.73 6.96
N CYS A 29 0.48 -9.51 6.06
CA CYS A 29 -0.08 -10.53 5.19
C CYS A 29 0.32 -10.31 3.73
N LEU A 30 0.45 -11.42 3.01
CA LEU A 30 0.58 -11.37 1.55
C LEU A 30 -0.64 -10.66 0.96
N VAL A 31 -0.41 -9.93 -0.13
CA VAL A 31 -1.48 -9.25 -0.84
C VAL A 31 -2.54 -10.26 -1.31
N GLN A 32 -3.81 -9.93 -1.06
CA GLN A 32 -4.95 -10.78 -1.39
C GLN A 32 -5.24 -10.78 -2.89
N ASP A 33 -5.86 -11.85 -3.39
CA ASP A 33 -6.17 -12.01 -4.82
C ASP A 33 -7.11 -10.90 -5.32
N GLU A 34 -8.04 -10.47 -4.49
CA GLU A 34 -9.00 -9.41 -4.80
C GLU A 34 -8.30 -8.07 -5.05
N ILE A 35 -7.28 -7.78 -4.24
CA ILE A 35 -6.45 -6.57 -4.36
C ILE A 35 -5.60 -6.64 -5.64
N ILE A 36 -5.00 -7.80 -5.93
CA ILE A 36 -4.27 -8.03 -7.18
C ILE A 36 -5.17 -7.82 -8.40
N LYS A 37 -6.38 -8.40 -8.40
CA LYS A 37 -7.35 -8.26 -9.49
C LYS A 37 -7.77 -6.80 -9.67
N PHE A 38 -8.05 -6.10 -8.58
CA PHE A 38 -8.41 -4.68 -8.66
C PHE A 38 -7.25 -3.83 -9.20
N ALA A 39 -6.02 -4.04 -8.71
CA ALA A 39 -4.84 -3.37 -9.22
C ALA A 39 -4.63 -3.64 -10.72
N ALA A 40 -4.77 -4.90 -11.15
CA ALA A 40 -4.65 -5.30 -12.54
C ALA A 40 -5.71 -4.63 -13.42
N PHE A 41 -6.96 -4.55 -12.93
CA PHE A 41 -8.05 -3.83 -13.58
C PHE A 41 -7.71 -2.35 -13.79
N CYS A 42 -7.25 -1.66 -12.73
CA CYS A 42 -6.87 -0.25 -12.81
C CYS A 42 -5.77 -0.01 -13.84
N VAL A 43 -4.70 -0.81 -13.82
CA VAL A 43 -3.59 -0.63 -14.75
C VAL A 43 -4.00 -0.98 -16.18
N ALA A 44 -4.70 -2.11 -16.39
CA ALA A 44 -5.18 -2.50 -17.71
C ALA A 44 -6.07 -1.41 -18.33
N LYS A 45 -6.94 -0.79 -17.53
CA LYS A 45 -7.81 0.29 -17.97
C LYS A 45 -7.05 1.55 -18.37
N VAL A 46 -5.94 1.87 -17.68
CA VAL A 46 -5.09 3.02 -18.03
C VAL A 46 -4.32 2.76 -19.32
N VAL A 47 -3.83 1.53 -19.50
CA VAL A 47 -2.95 1.14 -20.61
C VAL A 47 -3.73 0.86 -21.90
N THR A 48 -4.98 0.41 -21.80
CA THR A 48 -5.84 0.15 -22.96
C THR A 48 -6.69 1.38 -23.28
N ARG A 49 -6.45 2.00 -24.43
CA ARG A 49 -7.32 3.04 -24.99
C ARG A 49 -8.07 2.43 -26.18
N GLY A 50 -9.39 2.25 -26.08
CA GLY A 50 -10.24 1.77 -27.19
C GLY A 50 -10.68 0.30 -27.08
N ASN A 51 -11.09 -0.28 -28.22
CA ASN A 51 -11.75 -1.60 -28.32
C ASN A 51 -10.80 -2.83 -28.24
N ASP A 52 -9.51 -2.62 -27.97
CA ASP A 52 -8.50 -3.68 -28.02
C ASP A 52 -8.28 -4.37 -26.68
N ALA A 53 -8.37 -5.71 -26.68
CA ALA A 53 -7.68 -6.67 -25.81
C ALA A 53 -7.54 -6.31 -24.31
N PHE A 54 -8.53 -5.61 -23.73
CA PHE A 54 -8.56 -5.28 -22.31
C PHE A 54 -8.40 -6.55 -21.46
N GLN A 55 -9.18 -7.59 -21.76
CA GLN A 55 -9.16 -8.84 -21.02
C GLN A 55 -7.77 -9.49 -21.03
N ASN A 56 -7.14 -9.58 -22.19
CA ASN A 56 -5.78 -10.14 -22.29
C ASN A 56 -4.75 -9.31 -21.50
N THR A 57 -4.84 -7.97 -21.58
CA THR A 57 -3.94 -7.08 -20.83
C THR A 57 -4.14 -7.24 -19.32
N PHE A 58 -5.40 -7.33 -18.90
CA PHE A 58 -5.79 -7.61 -17.52
C PHE A 58 -5.22 -8.94 -17.03
N ASP A 59 -5.47 -10.04 -17.75
CA ASP A 59 -5.03 -11.38 -17.38
C ASP A 59 -3.50 -11.45 -17.22
N LEU A 60 -2.76 -10.79 -18.12
CA LEU A 60 -1.30 -10.74 -18.06
C LEU A 60 -0.78 -9.91 -16.88
N ILE A 61 -1.44 -8.80 -16.53
CA ILE A 61 -1.06 -7.98 -15.37
C ILE A 61 -1.41 -8.70 -14.05
N GLU A 62 -2.55 -9.36 -13.98
CA GLU A 62 -2.95 -10.18 -12.82
C GLU A 62 -1.93 -11.30 -12.58
N LEU A 63 -1.56 -12.03 -13.63
CA LEU A 63 -0.53 -13.06 -13.58
C LEU A 63 0.83 -12.47 -13.15
N PHE A 64 1.19 -11.30 -13.67
CA PHE A 64 2.42 -10.61 -13.32
C PHE A 64 2.49 -10.25 -11.82
N PHE A 65 1.43 -9.65 -11.26
CA PHE A 65 1.36 -9.34 -9.83
C PHE A 65 1.36 -10.61 -8.97
N SER A 66 0.61 -11.64 -9.38
CA SER A 66 0.60 -12.93 -8.70
C SER A 66 1.99 -13.54 -8.64
N ARG A 67 2.74 -13.46 -9.74
CA ARG A 67 4.13 -13.91 -9.83
C ARG A 67 5.06 -13.12 -8.89
N ILE A 68 4.91 -11.79 -8.81
CA ILE A 68 5.69 -10.98 -7.87
C ILE A 68 5.39 -11.41 -6.44
N ARG A 69 4.11 -11.52 -6.05
CA ARG A 69 3.70 -12.01 -4.72
C ARG A 69 4.36 -13.34 -4.37
N THR A 70 4.31 -14.32 -5.28
CA THR A 70 4.90 -15.64 -5.03
C THR A 70 6.40 -15.61 -4.78
N TYR A 71 7.15 -14.76 -5.50
CA TYR A 71 8.61 -14.74 -5.40
C TYR A 71 9.18 -13.78 -4.36
N THR A 72 8.46 -12.73 -3.99
CA THR A 72 8.96 -11.68 -3.08
C THR A 72 8.20 -11.59 -1.77
N GLY A 73 7.06 -12.28 -1.64
CA GLY A 73 6.19 -12.14 -0.48
C GLY A 73 5.45 -10.80 -0.46
N LEU A 74 5.10 -10.25 -1.64
CA LEU A 74 4.50 -8.92 -1.80
C LEU A 74 3.29 -8.70 -0.87
N CYS A 75 3.32 -7.62 -0.09
CA CYS A 75 2.22 -7.17 0.76
C CYS A 75 1.31 -6.15 0.05
N SER A 76 0.12 -5.91 0.59
CA SER A 76 -0.84 -4.96 0.02
C SER A 76 -0.32 -3.53 0.06
N THR A 77 0.36 -3.14 1.14
CA THR A 77 1.01 -1.83 1.27
C THR A 77 2.00 -1.56 0.15
N GLU A 78 2.85 -2.55 -0.19
CA GLU A 78 3.86 -2.41 -1.24
C GLU A 78 3.20 -2.27 -2.63
N LEU A 79 2.15 -3.05 -2.90
CA LEU A 79 1.40 -2.94 -4.15
C LEU A 79 0.73 -1.56 -4.27
N LEU A 80 0.07 -1.09 -3.20
CA LEU A 80 -0.58 0.21 -3.18
C LEU A 80 0.41 1.36 -3.36
N GLN A 81 1.55 1.30 -2.67
CA GLN A 81 2.62 2.29 -2.81
C GLN A 81 3.17 2.32 -4.22
N ALA A 82 3.37 1.15 -4.86
CA ALA A 82 3.81 1.08 -6.24
C ALA A 82 2.80 1.69 -7.23
N LEU A 83 1.50 1.47 -7.02
CA LEU A 83 0.45 2.12 -7.83
C LEU A 83 0.43 3.64 -7.62
N ALA A 84 0.66 4.11 -6.38
CA ALA A 84 0.79 5.52 -6.08
C ALA A 84 2.03 6.14 -6.76
N PHE A 85 3.16 5.44 -6.82
CA PHE A 85 4.33 5.89 -7.59
C PHE A 85 3.99 6.08 -9.06
N VAL A 86 3.30 5.13 -9.69
CA VAL A 86 2.87 5.25 -11.10
C VAL A 86 2.00 6.49 -11.31
N ASP A 87 1.05 6.76 -10.41
CA ASP A 87 0.17 7.92 -10.51
C ASP A 87 0.92 9.25 -10.30
N ILE A 88 1.81 9.31 -9.30
CA ILE A 88 2.68 10.47 -9.06
C ILE A 88 3.53 10.76 -10.30
N ILE A 89 4.21 9.75 -10.85
CA ILE A 89 5.05 9.89 -12.04
C ILE A 89 4.23 10.35 -13.24
N SER A 90 3.02 9.82 -13.41
CA SER A 90 2.11 10.20 -14.50
C SER A 90 1.58 11.64 -14.37
N LYS A 91 1.48 12.14 -13.14
CA LYS A 91 1.07 13.53 -12.85
C LYS A 91 2.23 14.51 -12.91
N SER A 92 3.45 14.06 -12.64
CA SER A 92 4.68 14.84 -12.74
C SER A 92 5.02 15.17 -14.20
N ASN A 93 5.65 16.33 -14.42
CA ASN A 93 6.22 16.75 -15.71
C ASN A 93 5.23 16.95 -16.89
N LYS A 94 3.96 17.26 -16.60
CA LYS A 94 2.95 17.56 -17.64
C LYS A 94 3.34 18.67 -18.63
N GLU A 95 4.21 19.60 -18.22
CA GLU A 95 4.55 20.79 -19.00
C GLU A 95 5.70 20.59 -20.01
N LEU A 96 6.55 19.56 -19.82
CA LEU A 96 7.73 19.34 -20.67
C LEU A 96 7.59 18.08 -21.54
N LEU A 97 7.33 16.93 -20.91
CA LEU A 97 7.06 15.67 -21.59
C LEU A 97 6.33 14.74 -20.61
N PRO A 98 5.01 14.53 -20.77
CA PRO A 98 4.26 13.70 -19.84
C PRO A 98 4.74 12.25 -19.94
N PHE A 99 5.03 11.64 -18.79
CA PHE A 99 5.20 10.20 -18.73
C PHE A 99 3.87 9.53 -19.04
N VAL A 100 3.88 8.61 -20.01
CA VAL A 100 2.68 7.85 -20.41
C VAL A 100 2.94 6.36 -20.24
N LEU A 101 2.10 5.72 -19.43
CA LEU A 101 2.06 4.28 -19.31
C LEU A 101 1.41 3.68 -20.56
N THR A 102 2.09 2.73 -21.20
CA THR A 102 1.70 2.09 -22.46
C THR A 102 1.88 0.58 -22.36
N LYS A 103 1.29 -0.17 -23.30
CA LYS A 103 1.43 -1.64 -23.37
C LYS A 103 2.89 -2.10 -23.49
N LEU A 104 3.76 -1.24 -24.02
CA LEU A 104 5.18 -1.55 -24.25
C LEU A 104 6.05 -1.36 -23.00
N ASN A 105 5.67 -0.45 -22.10
CA ASN A 105 6.50 -0.10 -20.94
C ASN A 105 5.91 -0.54 -19.59
N VAL A 106 4.62 -0.90 -19.54
CA VAL A 106 3.88 -1.16 -18.29
C VAL A 106 4.57 -2.18 -17.38
N TYR A 107 5.04 -3.30 -17.92
CA TYR A 107 5.63 -4.36 -17.10
C TYR A 107 6.95 -3.93 -16.46
N LEU A 108 7.82 -3.22 -17.19
CA LEU A 108 9.09 -2.74 -16.65
C LEU A 108 8.84 -1.64 -15.61
N VAL A 109 7.92 -0.72 -15.88
CA VAL A 109 7.56 0.36 -14.96
C VAL A 109 6.97 -0.20 -13.67
N LEU A 110 6.01 -1.13 -13.77
CA LEU A 110 5.43 -1.80 -12.61
C LEU A 110 6.47 -2.58 -11.83
N LEU A 111 7.35 -3.33 -12.51
CA LEU A 111 8.42 -4.10 -11.87
C LEU A 111 9.31 -3.19 -11.02
N VAL A 112 9.74 -2.06 -11.58
CA VAL A 112 10.62 -1.12 -10.90
C VAL A 112 9.90 -0.41 -9.75
N CYS A 113 8.65 0.02 -9.94
CA CYS A 113 7.86 0.65 -8.87
C CYS A 113 7.64 -0.33 -7.70
N LEU A 114 7.31 -1.59 -7.98
CA LEU A 114 7.15 -2.64 -6.97
C LEU A 114 8.47 -2.97 -6.28
N MET A 115 9.58 -3.02 -7.03
CA MET A 115 10.91 -3.22 -6.45
C MET A 115 11.27 -2.09 -5.49
N ILE A 116 11.06 -0.83 -5.87
CA ILE A 116 11.33 0.33 -5.00
C ILE A 116 10.43 0.31 -3.77
N ALA A 117 9.13 0.03 -3.93
CA ALA A 117 8.21 -0.08 -2.81
C ALA A 117 8.65 -1.19 -1.85
N HIS A 118 8.94 -2.39 -2.36
CA HIS A 118 9.40 -3.51 -1.55
C HIS A 118 10.68 -3.17 -0.78
N LYS A 119 11.67 -2.57 -1.45
CA LYS A 119 12.90 -2.14 -0.79
C LYS A 119 12.68 -1.08 0.28
N SER A 120 11.70 -0.20 0.09
CA SER A 120 11.40 0.90 1.03
C SER A 120 10.69 0.40 2.29
N ASN A 121 9.99 -0.74 2.23
CA ASN A 121 9.27 -1.32 3.37
C ASN A 121 9.97 -2.52 4.01
N SER A 122 11.10 -2.97 3.44
CA SER A 122 11.82 -4.14 3.93
C SER A 122 13.04 -3.73 4.74
N ASP A 123 13.18 -4.26 5.96
CA ASP A 123 14.39 -4.10 6.77
C ASP A 123 15.61 -4.78 6.12
N VAL A 124 15.37 -5.88 5.38
CA VAL A 124 16.39 -6.65 4.65
C VAL A 124 15.98 -6.77 3.18
N PRO A 125 16.20 -5.72 2.37
CA PRO A 125 15.71 -5.68 0.99
C PRO A 125 16.44 -6.66 0.06
N LEU A 126 15.72 -7.21 -0.91
CA LEU A 126 16.32 -7.97 -2.01
C LEU A 126 17.18 -7.06 -2.90
N SER A 127 18.36 -7.54 -3.29
CA SER A 127 19.25 -6.81 -4.22
C SER A 127 18.70 -6.79 -5.65
N ASN A 128 19.13 -5.81 -6.45
CA ASN A 128 18.75 -5.72 -7.87
C ASN A 128 19.16 -6.96 -8.65
N PHE A 129 20.29 -7.58 -8.30
CA PHE A 129 20.70 -8.84 -8.90
C PHE A 129 19.66 -9.95 -8.66
N LYS A 130 19.12 -10.06 -7.44
CA LYS A 130 18.06 -11.04 -7.14
C LYS A 130 16.78 -10.74 -7.92
N TRP A 131 16.34 -9.47 -7.97
CA TRP A 131 15.19 -9.05 -8.76
C TRP A 131 15.37 -9.35 -10.26
N ALA A 132 16.51 -8.97 -10.84
CA ALA A 132 16.85 -9.26 -12.22
C ALA A 132 16.78 -10.77 -12.54
N ASN A 133 17.32 -11.61 -11.65
CA ASN A 133 17.32 -13.06 -11.82
C ASN A 133 15.90 -13.67 -11.69
N LEU A 134 15.10 -13.25 -10.72
CA LEU A 134 13.75 -13.78 -10.49
C LEU A 134 12.78 -13.48 -11.64
N PHE A 135 12.92 -12.31 -12.26
CA PHE A 135 12.01 -11.81 -13.29
C PHE A 135 12.61 -11.85 -14.71
N GLY A 136 13.84 -12.35 -14.87
CA GLY A 136 14.47 -12.53 -16.17
C GLY A 136 14.79 -11.22 -16.89
N VAL A 137 15.13 -10.16 -16.14
CA VAL A 137 15.45 -8.83 -16.69
C VAL A 137 16.96 -8.62 -16.67
N ASN A 138 17.49 -7.92 -17.67
CA ASN A 138 18.90 -7.52 -17.66
C ASN A 138 19.20 -6.60 -16.46
N LEU A 139 20.26 -6.89 -15.71
CA LEU A 139 20.62 -6.13 -14.51
C LEU A 139 20.95 -4.65 -14.81
N SER A 140 21.65 -4.36 -15.92
CA SER A 140 21.96 -2.97 -16.30
C SER A 140 20.68 -2.19 -16.58
N LEU A 141 19.78 -2.79 -17.37
CA LEU A 141 18.48 -2.20 -17.68
C LEU A 141 17.66 -1.94 -16.40
N LEU A 142 17.65 -2.90 -15.48
CA LEU A 142 16.92 -2.76 -14.21
C LEU A 142 17.49 -1.63 -13.34
N ASN A 143 18.83 -1.55 -13.22
CA ASN A 143 19.51 -0.49 -12.48
C ASN A 143 19.26 0.90 -13.08
N GLU A 144 19.38 1.02 -14.41
CA GLU A 144 19.12 2.28 -15.12
C GLU A 144 17.66 2.71 -14.96
N SER A 145 16.73 1.77 -15.08
CA SER A 145 15.30 2.03 -14.92
C SER A 145 14.95 2.45 -13.50
N GLU A 146 15.58 1.85 -12.49
CA GLU A 146 15.44 2.27 -11.08
C GLU A 146 15.86 3.73 -10.89
N ILE A 147 17.02 4.11 -11.42
CA ILE A 147 17.51 5.50 -11.34
C ILE A 147 16.53 6.46 -12.03
N VAL A 148 16.01 6.10 -13.20
CA VAL A 148 15.03 6.91 -13.92
C VAL A 148 13.74 7.10 -13.12
N VAL A 149 13.19 6.01 -12.55
CA VAL A 149 11.97 6.08 -11.74
C VAL A 149 12.20 6.89 -10.47
N LEU A 150 13.32 6.70 -9.77
CA LEU A 150 13.68 7.50 -8.60
C LEU A 150 13.80 8.98 -8.93
N LYS A 151 14.40 9.34 -10.07
CA LYS A 151 14.44 10.74 -10.54
C LYS A 151 13.05 11.30 -10.80
N LEU A 152 12.15 10.53 -11.42
CA LEU A 152 10.77 10.94 -11.66
C LEU A 152 9.96 11.13 -10.36
N LEU A 153 10.34 10.39 -9.30
CA LEU A 153 9.81 10.54 -7.95
C LEU A 153 10.52 11.64 -7.14
N ASN A 154 11.48 12.36 -7.71
CA ASN A 154 12.36 13.29 -6.99
C ASN A 154 13.04 12.66 -5.77
N PHE A 155 13.38 11.37 -5.87
CA PHE A 155 13.93 10.54 -4.79
C PHE A 155 13.05 10.48 -3.52
N ASN A 156 11.78 10.89 -3.63
CA ASN A 156 10.82 10.77 -2.54
C ASN A 156 9.98 9.50 -2.71
N THR A 157 10.33 8.46 -1.97
CA THR A 157 9.58 7.19 -1.93
C THR A 157 8.51 7.19 -0.85
N ASN A 158 8.42 8.22 -0.02
CA ASN A 158 7.40 8.34 1.01
C ASN A 158 6.09 8.83 0.38
N ILE A 159 5.07 7.99 0.44
CA ILE A 159 3.71 8.37 0.03
C ILE A 159 3.04 9.06 1.21
N PRO A 160 2.46 10.27 1.03
CA PRO A 160 1.70 10.91 2.08
C PRO A 160 0.54 10.03 2.54
N GLU A 161 0.30 9.96 3.86
CA GLU A 161 -0.73 9.10 4.46
C GLU A 161 -2.10 9.26 3.80
N HIS A 162 -2.53 10.51 3.53
CA HIS A 162 -3.81 10.78 2.88
C HIS A 162 -3.93 10.15 1.48
N VAL A 163 -2.84 10.10 0.70
CA VAL A 163 -2.82 9.44 -0.61
C VAL A 163 -2.94 7.94 -0.41
N PHE A 164 -2.15 7.36 0.49
CA PHE A 164 -2.19 5.93 0.78
C PHE A 164 -3.58 5.49 1.25
N GLN A 165 -4.19 6.26 2.15
CA GLN A 165 -5.51 6.00 2.69
C GLN A 165 -6.60 6.07 1.60
N MET A 166 -6.51 7.02 0.66
CA MET A 166 -7.40 7.05 -0.50
C MET A 166 -7.32 5.77 -1.35
N TYR A 167 -6.11 5.22 -1.56
CA TYR A 167 -5.94 3.95 -2.26
C TYR A 167 -6.53 2.78 -1.45
N LYS A 168 -6.28 2.73 -0.13
CA LYS A 168 -6.82 1.70 0.78
C LYS A 168 -8.35 1.70 0.77
N GLU A 169 -8.97 2.87 0.86
CA GLU A 169 -10.43 3.04 0.82
C GLU A 169 -11.02 2.66 -0.54
N SER A 170 -10.36 3.05 -1.63
CA SER A 170 -10.80 2.70 -2.99
C SER A 170 -10.87 1.19 -3.18
N ILE A 171 -9.92 0.44 -2.60
CA ILE A 171 -9.92 -1.02 -2.61
C ILE A 171 -11.03 -1.58 -1.72
N GLN A 172 -11.22 -1.06 -0.52
CA GLN A 172 -12.28 -1.53 0.40
C GLN A 172 -13.68 -1.35 -0.20
N LEU A 173 -13.92 -0.25 -0.93
CA LEU A 173 -15.20 0.01 -1.60
C LEU A 173 -15.44 -0.95 -2.77
N MET A 174 -14.39 -1.39 -3.46
CA MET A 174 -14.51 -2.24 -4.65
C MET A 174 -14.41 -3.75 -4.35
N CYS A 175 -13.77 -4.13 -3.23
CA CYS A 175 -13.65 -5.50 -2.74
C CYS A 175 -14.50 -5.69 -1.47
N PRO A 176 -15.81 -5.97 -1.60
CA PRO A 176 -16.73 -6.04 -0.45
C PRO A 176 -16.37 -7.12 0.59
N ILE A 177 -15.54 -8.11 0.24
CA ILE A 177 -15.25 -9.30 1.06
C ILE A 177 -14.44 -8.95 2.32
N ALA A 178 -13.60 -7.90 2.30
CA ALA A 178 -12.82 -7.49 3.48
C ALA A 178 -13.69 -6.78 4.55
N SER A 179 -14.87 -6.28 4.17
CA SER A 179 -15.80 -5.63 5.10
C SER A 179 -16.67 -6.64 5.87
N GLU A 180 -16.89 -7.83 5.33
CA GLU A 180 -17.67 -8.89 5.98
C GLU A 180 -16.91 -9.55 7.13
N SER A 181 -15.60 -9.82 6.98
CA SER A 181 -14.80 -10.39 8.07
C SER A 181 -14.70 -9.45 9.27
N LYS A 182 -14.62 -8.12 9.02
CA LYS A 182 -14.61 -7.10 10.07
C LYS A 182 -15.99 -6.94 10.72
N ARG A 183 -17.08 -7.05 9.96
CA ARG A 183 -18.46 -7.07 10.49
C ARG A 183 -18.74 -8.31 11.34
N MET A 184 -18.25 -9.49 10.96
CA MET A 184 -18.44 -10.71 11.75
C MET A 184 -17.62 -10.73 13.04
N GLN A 185 -16.43 -10.13 13.08
CA GLN A 185 -15.64 -10.02 14.31
C GLN A 185 -16.26 -9.04 15.31
N ILE A 186 -16.69 -7.85 14.86
CA ILE A 186 -17.37 -6.85 15.72
C ILE A 186 -18.67 -7.42 16.32
N GLN A 187 -19.40 -8.24 15.55
CA GLN A 187 -20.63 -8.87 16.02
C GLN A 187 -20.38 -9.97 17.06
N ASN A 188 -19.29 -10.74 16.90
CA ASN A 188 -18.90 -11.76 17.89
C ASN A 188 -18.40 -11.12 19.19
N ASP A 189 -17.62 -10.04 19.14
CA ASP A 189 -17.12 -9.35 20.33
C ASP A 189 -18.26 -8.65 21.11
N SER A 190 -19.26 -8.14 20.39
CA SER A 190 -20.48 -7.58 20.98
C SER A 190 -21.32 -8.66 21.70
N ASN A 191 -21.44 -9.86 21.12
CA ASN A 191 -22.20 -10.97 21.72
C ASN A 191 -21.51 -11.58 22.94
N ILE A 192 -20.17 -11.60 22.98
CA ILE A 192 -19.40 -12.05 24.14
C ILE A 192 -19.56 -11.07 25.31
N THR A 193 -19.54 -9.76 25.03
CA THR A 193 -19.67 -8.72 26.06
C THR A 193 -21.06 -8.71 26.70
N ILE A 194 -22.12 -8.98 25.93
CA ILE A 194 -23.50 -9.08 26.45
C ILE A 194 -23.65 -10.31 27.38
N ASN A 195 -23.11 -11.47 26.99
CA ASN A 195 -23.23 -12.69 27.80
C ASN A 195 -22.41 -12.68 29.10
N LEU A 196 -21.43 -11.77 29.25
CA LEU A 196 -20.64 -11.60 30.47
C LEU A 196 -21.26 -10.63 31.48
N ILE A 197 -22.22 -9.80 31.05
CA ILE A 197 -22.93 -8.85 31.93
C ILE A 197 -24.17 -9.51 32.56
N ASP A 198 -24.69 -10.58 31.97
CA ASP A 198 -25.89 -11.31 32.43
C ASP A 198 -25.56 -12.57 33.29
N CYS A 199 -24.42 -12.59 34.01
CA CYS A 199 -24.06 -13.65 34.97
C CYS A 199 -23.80 -13.13 36.38
#